data_AF-E3JAI1-F1
#
_entry.id   AF-E3JAI1-F1
#
_cell.length_a   1.000
_cell.length_b   1.000
_cell.length_c   1.000
_cell.angle_alpha   90.00
_cell.angle_beta   90.00
_cell.angle_gamma   90.00
#
_symmetry.space_group_name_H-M   'P 1'
#
loop_
_entity.id
_entity.type
_entity.pdbx_description
1 polymer ?
#
loop_
_entity_poly.entity_id
_entity_poly.type
_entity_poly.pdbx_seq_one_letter_code
_entity_poly.pdbx_strand_id
1 'polypeptide(L)'
;MAAPKVIAALGSSYAAGPGIEPVEDSDAMRSARNYAHLCAARLGARLVDLTVSGATTETILRCPQTTMRGARFAPQIDGLPADANLVTVTAGGNDLRFVGSVLAAAWRTHDPGGVMATMLEEMLGATGIPDPTDAEVEQVADGLAGIVAEARRRAPRGRVIIVDYLAPLGADTRPGVDVPFAAEELTALLRVQSALRDANERAAKRSGAELLAASVLSEGHELGGAAQDPWVFGFIPEVERTGASFHPNLAGMTAIAGALAELLA
;
A
#
# COMPACT_ATOMS: atom_id res chain seq x y z
N MET A 1 9.28 -19.72 17.05
CA MET A 1 9.16 -20.80 16.00
C MET A 1 10.43 -20.77 15.15
N ALA A 2 10.63 -21.62 14.15
CA ALA A 2 11.78 -21.44 13.24
C ALA A 2 11.53 -20.24 12.32
N ALA A 3 12.53 -19.36 12.13
CA ALA A 3 12.44 -18.21 11.23
C ALA A 3 12.05 -18.66 9.80
N PRO A 4 11.23 -17.86 9.08
CA PRO A 4 10.81 -18.22 7.72
C PRO A 4 12.03 -18.26 6.80
N LYS A 5 12.13 -19.32 5.99
CA LYS A 5 13.22 -19.48 5.02
C LYS A 5 12.90 -18.85 3.67
N VAL A 6 11.60 -18.75 3.36
CA VAL A 6 11.07 -18.16 2.12
C VAL A 6 9.94 -17.20 2.46
N ILE A 7 10.10 -15.95 2.05
CA ILE A 7 9.09 -14.90 2.15
C ILE A 7 8.59 -14.61 0.73
N ALA A 8 7.28 -14.50 0.57
CA ALA A 8 6.67 -13.99 -0.66
C ALA A 8 5.87 -12.71 -0.34
N ALA A 9 6.04 -11.66 -1.14
CA ALA A 9 5.32 -10.41 -0.97
C ALA A 9 4.36 -10.18 -2.13
N LEU A 10 3.07 -10.06 -1.81
CA LEU A 10 2.01 -9.65 -2.73
C LEU A 10 1.55 -8.25 -2.32
N GLY A 11 1.19 -7.42 -3.29
CA GLY A 11 0.61 -6.13 -2.98
C GLY A 11 0.83 -5.05 -4.01
N SER A 12 0.40 -3.85 -3.63
CA SER A 12 0.47 -2.64 -4.43
C SER A 12 1.67 -1.77 -4.04
N SER A 13 1.59 -0.47 -4.31
CA SER A 13 2.67 0.49 -4.15
C SER A 13 3.13 0.68 -2.70
N TYR A 14 2.24 0.54 -1.72
CA TYR A 14 2.62 0.58 -0.29
C TYR A 14 3.48 -0.61 0.13
N ALA A 15 3.44 -1.73 -0.61
CA ALA A 15 4.39 -2.82 -0.46
C ALA A 15 5.57 -2.72 -1.43
N ALA A 16 5.38 -2.16 -2.63
CA ALA A 16 6.45 -2.04 -3.63
C ALA A 16 7.50 -0.98 -3.26
N GLY A 17 7.10 0.11 -2.59
CA GLY A 17 8.00 1.18 -2.12
C GLY A 17 8.52 2.12 -3.20
N PRO A 18 7.64 2.77 -4.00
CA PRO A 18 8.07 3.70 -5.04
C PRO A 18 8.89 4.87 -4.47
N GLY A 19 9.92 5.28 -5.21
CA GLY A 19 10.79 6.41 -4.83
C GLY A 19 11.89 6.08 -3.82
N ILE A 20 12.03 4.81 -3.41
CA ILE A 20 13.11 4.35 -2.53
C ILE A 20 14.20 3.67 -3.37
N GLU A 21 15.40 4.23 -3.40
CA GLU A 21 16.54 3.65 -4.12
C GLU A 21 17.29 2.58 -3.29
N PRO A 22 17.85 1.53 -3.93
CA PRO A 22 17.83 1.29 -5.37
C PRO A 22 16.49 0.70 -5.85
N VAL A 23 16.10 1.03 -7.08
CA VAL A 23 14.96 0.42 -7.77
C VAL A 23 15.31 -1.01 -8.20
N GLU A 24 14.49 -1.99 -7.81
CA GLU A 24 14.60 -3.39 -8.26
C GLU A 24 13.93 -3.59 -9.62
N ASP A 25 12.72 -3.07 -9.77
CA ASP A 25 11.92 -3.17 -11.00
C ASP A 25 11.20 -1.84 -11.23
N SER A 26 11.60 -1.12 -12.28
CA SER A 26 11.02 0.19 -12.60
C SER A 26 9.59 0.11 -13.15
N ASP A 27 9.22 -1.00 -13.78
CA ASP A 27 7.88 -1.20 -14.36
C ASP A 27 6.84 -1.51 -13.28
N ALA A 28 7.26 -2.17 -12.21
CA ALA A 28 6.49 -2.38 -10.98
C ALA A 28 6.59 -1.20 -9.99
N MET A 29 7.49 -0.24 -10.24
CA MET A 29 7.93 0.80 -9.30
C MET A 29 8.33 0.22 -7.95
N ARG A 30 9.08 -0.89 -7.99
CA ARG A 30 9.46 -1.68 -6.83
C ARG A 30 10.87 -1.34 -6.40
N SER A 31 11.02 -1.06 -5.11
CA SER A 31 12.30 -0.82 -4.47
C SER A 31 12.92 -2.10 -3.95
N ALA A 32 14.24 -2.22 -4.11
CA ALA A 32 15.05 -3.25 -3.44
C ALA A 32 15.19 -3.01 -1.91
N ARG A 33 14.48 -2.01 -1.37
CA ARG A 33 14.44 -1.64 0.05
C ARG A 33 13.02 -1.38 0.54
N ASN A 34 12.02 -1.98 -0.10
CA ASN A 34 10.70 -2.06 0.49
C ASN A 34 10.70 -2.97 1.74
N TYR A 35 9.58 -3.00 2.49
CA TYR A 35 9.56 -3.69 3.78
C TYR A 35 9.86 -5.20 3.64
N ALA A 36 9.51 -5.82 2.51
CA ALA A 36 9.71 -7.25 2.30
C ALA A 36 11.20 -7.59 2.10
N HIS A 37 11.92 -6.77 1.32
CA HIS A 37 13.37 -6.84 1.18
C HIS A 37 14.08 -6.68 2.53
N LEU A 38 13.68 -5.66 3.30
CA LEU A 38 14.27 -5.37 4.60
C LEU A 38 14.00 -6.50 5.62
N CYS A 39 12.78 -7.05 5.62
CA CYS A 39 12.40 -8.17 6.48
C CYS A 39 13.17 -9.44 6.12
N ALA A 40 13.24 -9.79 4.84
CA ALA A 40 13.98 -10.96 4.36
C ALA A 40 15.46 -10.88 4.70
N ALA A 41 16.09 -9.72 4.51
CA ALA A 41 17.49 -9.49 4.88
C ALA A 41 17.72 -9.68 6.39
N ARG A 42 16.83 -9.17 7.24
CA ARG A 42 16.92 -9.33 8.71
C ARG A 42 16.81 -10.78 9.15
N LEU A 43 15.96 -11.56 8.49
CA LEU A 43 15.68 -12.96 8.84
C LEU A 43 16.61 -13.96 8.14
N GLY A 44 17.47 -13.51 7.21
CA GLY A 44 18.27 -14.39 6.37
C GLY A 44 17.42 -15.25 5.42
N ALA A 45 16.26 -14.76 5.03
CA ALA A 45 15.30 -15.47 4.20
C ALA A 45 15.50 -15.17 2.70
N ARG A 46 15.13 -16.13 1.85
CA ARG A 46 14.95 -15.88 0.42
C ARG A 46 13.65 -15.11 0.20
N LEU A 47 13.70 -14.02 -0.58
CA LEU A 47 12.51 -13.27 -0.96
C LEU A 47 12.05 -13.63 -2.37
N VAL A 48 10.73 -13.72 -2.55
CA VAL A 48 10.04 -13.64 -3.84
C VAL A 48 9.11 -12.43 -3.79
N ASP A 49 9.58 -11.31 -4.31
CA ASP A 49 8.80 -10.09 -4.36
C ASP A 49 7.96 -10.07 -5.64
N LEU A 50 6.64 -10.01 -5.48
CA LEU A 50 5.66 -9.99 -6.57
C LEU A 50 4.85 -8.69 -6.56
N THR A 51 5.23 -7.72 -5.73
CA THR A 51 4.51 -6.46 -5.55
C THR A 51 4.56 -5.62 -6.82
N VAL A 52 3.44 -4.99 -7.19
CA VAL A 52 3.36 -4.15 -8.39
C VAL A 52 2.53 -2.92 -8.05
N SER A 53 3.13 -1.74 -8.18
CA SER A 53 2.42 -0.48 -7.92
C SER A 53 1.18 -0.35 -8.79
N GLY A 54 0.07 0.07 -8.19
CA GLY A 54 -1.23 0.15 -8.88
C GLY A 54 -2.07 -1.14 -8.80
N ALA A 55 -1.56 -2.21 -8.20
CA ALA A 55 -2.35 -3.44 -8.05
C ALA A 55 -3.62 -3.23 -7.21
N THR A 56 -4.71 -3.84 -7.64
CA THR A 56 -5.97 -4.04 -6.91
C THR A 56 -6.08 -5.48 -6.42
N THR A 57 -7.03 -5.77 -5.53
CA THR A 57 -7.28 -7.15 -5.09
C THR A 57 -7.57 -8.10 -6.27
N GLU A 58 -8.29 -7.62 -7.28
CA GLU A 58 -8.62 -8.39 -8.49
C GLU A 58 -7.39 -8.68 -9.36
N THR A 59 -6.49 -7.72 -9.55
CA THR A 59 -5.25 -7.94 -10.33
C THR A 59 -4.24 -8.82 -9.60
N ILE A 60 -4.27 -8.86 -8.27
CA ILE A 60 -3.45 -9.80 -7.51
C ILE A 60 -3.96 -11.22 -7.71
N LEU A 61 -5.28 -11.40 -7.73
CA LEU A 61 -5.92 -12.72 -7.62
C LEU A 61 -6.28 -13.36 -8.96
N ARG A 62 -6.75 -12.60 -9.95
CA ARG A 62 -7.47 -13.17 -11.10
C ARG A 62 -7.05 -12.64 -12.45
N CYS A 63 -6.78 -11.33 -12.59
CA CYS A 63 -6.57 -10.73 -13.91
C CYS A 63 -5.17 -10.09 -14.06
N PRO A 64 -4.61 -10.05 -15.28
CA PRO A 64 -3.35 -9.36 -15.52
C PRO A 64 -3.46 -7.86 -15.23
N GLN A 65 -2.40 -7.29 -14.67
CA GLN A 65 -2.27 -5.84 -14.49
C GLN A 65 -1.54 -5.22 -15.68
N THR A 66 -1.96 -4.04 -16.13
CA THR A 66 -1.15 -3.16 -16.99
C THR A 66 -0.81 -1.90 -16.21
N THR A 67 0.47 -1.58 -16.06
CA THR A 67 0.89 -0.41 -15.29
C THR A 67 0.79 0.87 -16.12
N MET A 68 0.86 2.03 -15.48
CA MET A 68 0.89 3.34 -16.15
C MET A 68 2.03 3.47 -17.17
N ARG A 69 3.08 2.65 -17.03
CA ARG A 69 4.22 2.57 -17.96
C ARG A 69 3.97 1.63 -19.16
N GLY A 70 2.81 0.98 -19.23
CA GLY A 70 2.43 0.05 -20.28
C GLY A 70 2.94 -1.39 -20.09
N ALA A 71 3.67 -1.67 -19.00
CA ALA A 71 4.14 -3.00 -18.69
C ALA A 71 2.99 -3.90 -18.21
N ARG A 72 2.99 -5.17 -18.63
CA ARG A 72 1.95 -6.14 -18.31
C ARG A 72 2.47 -7.22 -17.35
N PHE A 73 1.79 -7.38 -16.23
CA PHE A 73 2.08 -8.40 -15.22
C PHE A 73 0.95 -9.43 -15.16
N ALA A 74 1.30 -10.71 -15.01
CA ALA A 74 0.31 -11.74 -14.69
C ALA A 74 -0.29 -11.51 -13.29
N PRO A 75 -1.42 -12.15 -12.94
CA PRO A 75 -1.90 -12.13 -11.56
C PRO A 75 -0.79 -12.49 -10.59
N GLN A 76 -0.54 -11.66 -9.57
CA GLN A 76 0.61 -11.86 -8.69
C GLN A 76 0.57 -13.23 -7.99
N ILE A 77 -0.64 -13.71 -7.68
CA ILE A 77 -0.85 -15.02 -7.03
C ILE A 77 -0.29 -16.19 -7.86
N ASP A 78 -0.13 -16.02 -9.17
CA ASP A 78 0.45 -17.04 -10.05
C ASP A 78 1.95 -17.25 -9.83
N GLY A 79 2.65 -16.22 -9.35
CA GLY A 79 4.06 -16.29 -9.00
C GLY A 79 4.34 -16.84 -7.59
N LEU A 80 3.31 -17.10 -6.79
CA LEU A 80 3.48 -17.48 -5.38
C LEU A 80 4.12 -18.88 -5.27
N PRO A 81 5.31 -19.02 -4.68
CA PRO A 81 5.99 -20.31 -4.60
C PRO A 81 5.38 -21.20 -3.52
N ALA A 82 5.28 -22.50 -3.80
CA ALA A 82 4.65 -23.46 -2.89
C ALA A 82 5.44 -23.71 -1.58
N ASP A 83 6.72 -23.32 -1.53
CA ASP A 83 7.60 -23.44 -0.38
C ASP A 83 7.65 -22.16 0.50
N ALA A 84 6.86 -21.13 0.18
CA ALA A 84 6.75 -19.93 1.01
C ALA A 84 6.35 -20.28 2.45
N ASN A 85 7.09 -19.72 3.42
CA ASN A 85 6.80 -19.87 4.85
C ASN A 85 6.08 -18.63 5.41
N LEU A 86 6.18 -17.51 4.71
CA LEU A 86 5.47 -16.29 4.98
C LEU A 86 4.99 -15.68 3.67
N VAL A 87 3.72 -15.29 3.61
CA VAL A 87 3.14 -14.47 2.56
C VAL A 87 2.65 -13.17 3.19
N THR A 88 3.16 -12.03 2.76
CA THR A 88 2.62 -10.72 3.15
C THR A 88 1.73 -10.16 2.06
N VAL A 89 0.61 -9.53 2.43
CA VAL A 89 -0.34 -8.93 1.48
C VAL A 89 -0.65 -7.49 1.88
N THR A 90 -0.38 -6.52 1.01
CA THR A 90 -0.82 -5.10 1.16
C THR A 90 -1.57 -4.66 -0.09
N ALA A 91 -2.89 -4.62 -0.03
CA ALA A 91 -3.75 -4.26 -1.16
C ALA A 91 -5.05 -3.57 -0.68
N GLY A 92 -5.98 -3.24 -1.57
CA GLY A 92 -7.22 -2.55 -1.23
C GLY A 92 -7.19 -1.03 -1.38
N GLY A 93 -6.01 -0.40 -1.30
CA GLY A 93 -5.88 1.05 -1.42
C GLY A 93 -6.30 1.57 -2.80
N ASN A 94 -5.96 0.86 -3.88
CA ASN A 94 -6.37 1.25 -5.22
C ASN A 94 -7.84 0.91 -5.50
N ASP A 95 -8.35 -0.17 -4.91
CA ASP A 95 -9.76 -0.55 -4.96
C ASP A 95 -10.63 0.59 -4.38
N LEU A 96 -10.17 1.25 -3.30
CA LEU A 96 -10.79 2.46 -2.71
C LEU A 96 -10.23 3.79 -3.26
N ARG A 97 -9.42 3.76 -4.32
CA ARG A 97 -8.84 4.94 -4.97
C ARG A 97 -8.04 5.86 -4.04
N PHE A 98 -7.49 5.33 -2.94
CA PHE A 98 -6.89 6.11 -1.86
C PHE A 98 -5.72 7.00 -2.34
N VAL A 99 -4.67 6.38 -2.89
CA VAL A 99 -3.48 7.09 -3.38
C VAL A 99 -3.84 8.03 -4.53
N GLY A 100 -4.71 7.58 -5.44
CA GLY A 100 -5.21 8.42 -6.53
C GLY A 100 -5.90 9.68 -6.01
N SER A 101 -6.73 9.55 -4.98
CA SER A 101 -7.49 10.65 -4.38
C SER A 101 -6.59 11.66 -3.68
N VAL A 102 -5.63 11.21 -2.87
CA VAL A 102 -4.70 12.13 -2.18
C VAL A 102 -3.80 12.85 -3.18
N LEU A 103 -3.34 12.14 -4.22
CA LEU A 103 -2.49 12.72 -5.25
C LEU A 103 -3.27 13.72 -6.12
N ALA A 104 -4.52 13.41 -6.48
CA ALA A 104 -5.39 14.34 -7.22
C ALA A 104 -5.68 15.62 -6.43
N ALA A 105 -5.96 15.52 -5.13
CA ALA A 105 -6.15 16.69 -4.26
C ALA A 105 -4.90 17.57 -4.20
N ALA A 106 -3.73 16.94 -4.06
CA ALA A 106 -2.46 17.65 -4.04
C ALA A 106 -2.17 18.40 -5.35
N TRP A 107 -2.35 17.73 -6.49
CA TRP A 107 -2.12 18.34 -7.80
C TRP A 107 -3.14 19.42 -8.16
N ARG A 108 -4.41 19.25 -7.77
CA ARG A 108 -5.46 20.26 -7.97
C ARG A 108 -5.12 21.59 -7.29
N THR A 109 -4.52 21.52 -6.10
CA THR A 109 -4.08 22.71 -5.37
C THR A 109 -2.78 23.27 -5.93
N HIS A 110 -1.84 22.40 -6.31
CA HIS A 110 -0.52 22.80 -6.77
C HIS A 110 -0.53 23.48 -8.15
N ASP A 111 -1.25 22.89 -9.12
CA ASP A 111 -1.35 23.40 -10.49
C ASP A 111 -2.79 23.25 -11.01
N PRO A 112 -3.71 24.16 -10.60
CA PRO A 112 -5.11 24.11 -10.98
C PRO A 112 -5.26 24.34 -12.49
N GLY A 113 -5.56 23.27 -13.24
CA GLY A 113 -5.64 23.27 -14.70
C GLY A 113 -4.41 22.69 -15.42
N GLY A 114 -3.42 22.23 -14.66
CA GLY A 114 -2.29 21.48 -15.18
C GLY A 114 -2.67 20.08 -15.69
N VAL A 115 -1.89 19.57 -16.65
CA VAL A 115 -2.12 18.26 -17.28
C VAL A 115 -2.22 17.14 -16.25
N MET A 116 -1.38 17.18 -15.20
CA MET A 116 -1.40 16.17 -14.14
C MET A 116 -2.68 16.17 -13.32
N ALA A 117 -3.20 17.35 -12.97
CA ALA A 117 -4.45 17.48 -12.24
C ALA A 117 -5.60 16.90 -13.07
N THR A 118 -5.71 17.28 -14.35
CA THR A 118 -6.73 16.75 -15.27
C THR A 118 -6.63 15.23 -15.44
N MET A 119 -5.42 14.71 -15.68
CA MET A 119 -5.20 13.27 -15.86
C MET A 119 -5.61 12.47 -14.61
N LEU A 120 -5.29 12.95 -13.41
CA LEU A 120 -5.66 12.28 -12.16
C LEU A 120 -7.17 12.29 -11.92
N GLU A 121 -7.85 13.39 -12.22
CA GLU A 121 -9.32 13.47 -12.12
C GLU A 121 -10.02 12.53 -13.12
N GLU A 122 -9.53 12.47 -14.36
CA GLU A 122 -10.04 11.54 -15.37
C GLU A 122 -9.84 10.08 -14.94
N MET A 123 -8.68 9.73 -14.38
CA MET A 123 -8.41 8.39 -13.85
C MET A 123 -9.31 8.03 -12.66
N LEU A 124 -9.66 9.00 -11.81
CA LEU A 124 -10.59 8.79 -10.71
C LEU A 124 -12.05 8.68 -11.16
N GLY A 125 -12.38 9.19 -12.35
CA GLY A 125 -13.74 9.22 -12.88
C GLY A 125 -14.71 10.09 -12.07
N ALA A 126 -14.18 10.98 -11.22
CA ALA A 126 -14.96 11.81 -10.32
C ALA A 126 -14.28 13.17 -10.12
N THR A 127 -15.10 14.22 -10.00
CA THR A 127 -14.64 15.53 -9.52
C THR A 127 -14.63 15.50 -8.00
N GLY A 128 -13.45 15.58 -7.39
CA GLY A 128 -13.26 15.51 -5.94
C GLY A 128 -13.04 14.09 -5.41
N ILE A 129 -13.25 13.91 -4.11
CA ILE A 129 -12.92 12.69 -3.38
C ILE A 129 -14.22 12.03 -2.94
N PRO A 130 -14.70 10.98 -3.63
CA PRO A 130 -15.94 10.31 -3.28
C PRO A 130 -15.82 9.64 -1.91
N ASP A 131 -16.91 9.65 -1.15
CA ASP A 131 -16.96 8.90 0.11
C ASP A 131 -16.95 7.40 -0.19
N PRO A 132 -16.14 6.60 0.55
CA PRO A 132 -16.14 5.16 0.41
C PRO A 132 -17.49 4.60 0.86
N THR A 133 -18.09 3.75 0.04
CA THR A 133 -19.33 3.06 0.40
C THR A 133 -19.04 1.78 1.17
N ASP A 134 -19.96 1.36 2.05
CA ASP A 134 -19.85 0.07 2.74
C ASP A 134 -19.72 -1.11 1.77
N ALA A 135 -20.33 -1.00 0.58
CA ALA A 135 -20.23 -2.02 -0.46
C ALA A 135 -18.81 -2.11 -1.05
N GLU A 136 -18.13 -0.98 -1.26
CA GLU A 136 -16.73 -0.97 -1.70
C GLU A 136 -15.81 -1.52 -0.60
N VAL A 137 -16.04 -1.16 0.66
CA VAL A 137 -15.29 -1.71 1.82
C VAL A 137 -15.45 -3.22 1.90
N GLU A 138 -16.67 -3.74 1.76
CA GLU A 138 -16.94 -5.18 1.74
C GLU A 138 -16.27 -5.88 0.55
N GLN A 139 -16.29 -5.28 -0.65
CA GLN A 139 -15.61 -5.83 -1.83
C GLN A 139 -14.11 -5.95 -1.61
N VAL A 140 -13.47 -4.95 -0.99
CA VAL A 140 -12.04 -5.02 -0.66
C VAL A 140 -11.78 -6.12 0.38
N ALA A 141 -12.63 -6.21 1.41
CA ALA A 141 -12.49 -7.24 2.42
C ALA A 141 -12.60 -8.65 1.82
N ASP A 142 -13.54 -8.85 0.89
CA ASP A 142 -13.70 -10.08 0.13
C ASP A 142 -12.51 -10.40 -0.78
N GLY A 143 -12.02 -9.39 -1.51
CA GLY A 143 -10.85 -9.53 -2.37
C GLY A 143 -9.61 -9.96 -1.60
N LEU A 144 -9.32 -9.30 -0.47
CA LEU A 144 -8.23 -9.64 0.43
C LEU A 144 -8.40 -11.05 1.04
N ALA A 145 -9.60 -11.40 1.50
CA ALA A 145 -9.88 -12.74 2.02
C ALA A 145 -9.69 -13.83 0.94
N GLY A 146 -10.07 -13.53 -0.30
CA GLY A 146 -9.82 -14.39 -1.47
C GLY A 146 -8.33 -14.60 -1.75
N ILE A 147 -7.52 -13.54 -1.67
CA ILE A 147 -6.06 -13.64 -1.79
C ILE A 147 -5.49 -14.52 -0.69
N VAL A 148 -5.93 -14.35 0.57
CA VAL A 148 -5.48 -15.20 1.69
C VAL A 148 -5.82 -16.67 1.45
N ALA A 149 -7.05 -16.96 1.03
CA ALA A 149 -7.49 -18.34 0.78
C ALA A 149 -6.64 -19.01 -0.31
N GLU A 150 -6.40 -18.30 -1.42
CA GLU A 150 -5.60 -18.83 -2.52
C GLU A 150 -4.11 -18.94 -2.15
N ALA A 151 -3.58 -17.98 -1.37
CA ALA A 151 -2.22 -18.04 -0.87
C ALA A 151 -1.99 -19.28 0.01
N ARG A 152 -2.94 -19.60 0.91
CA ARG A 152 -2.89 -20.83 1.72
C ARG A 152 -2.98 -22.09 0.88
N ARG A 153 -3.77 -22.09 -0.20
CA ARG A 153 -3.86 -23.23 -1.11
C ARG A 153 -2.53 -23.51 -1.82
N ARG A 154 -1.85 -22.45 -2.27
CA ARG A 154 -0.58 -22.56 -3.00
C ARG A 154 0.62 -22.80 -2.07
N ALA A 155 0.65 -22.13 -0.92
CA ALA A 155 1.69 -22.26 0.10
C ALA A 155 1.12 -22.81 1.43
N PRO A 156 0.75 -24.11 1.48
CA PRO A 156 0.00 -24.69 2.61
C PRO A 156 0.74 -24.74 3.95
N ARG A 157 2.05 -24.48 3.94
CA ARG A 157 2.90 -24.42 5.14
C ARG A 157 3.22 -22.98 5.57
N GLY A 158 2.78 -21.99 4.81
CA GLY A 158 3.08 -20.58 5.04
C GLY A 158 2.07 -19.90 5.96
N ARG A 159 2.56 -18.97 6.79
CA ARG A 159 1.73 -17.96 7.44
C ARG A 159 1.33 -16.92 6.39
N VAL A 160 0.12 -16.39 6.50
CA VAL A 160 -0.33 -15.27 5.67
C VAL A 160 -0.64 -14.09 6.58
N ILE A 161 0.05 -12.98 6.34
CA ILE A 161 -0.08 -11.74 7.11
C ILE A 161 -0.61 -10.66 6.17
N ILE A 162 -1.78 -10.12 6.50
CA ILE A 162 -2.24 -8.87 5.89
C ILE A 162 -1.47 -7.75 6.57
N VAL A 163 -0.79 -6.92 5.79
CA VAL A 163 -0.13 -5.71 6.27
C VAL A 163 -0.98 -4.56 5.77
N ASP A 164 -1.64 -3.84 6.67
CA ASP A 164 -2.42 -2.66 6.30
C ASP A 164 -1.47 -1.48 5.94
N TYR A 165 -1.95 -0.24 6.03
CA TYR A 165 -1.27 0.93 5.49
C TYR A 165 -0.74 1.81 6.60
N LEU A 166 0.51 2.29 6.48
CA LEU A 166 0.91 3.48 7.23
C LEU A 166 -0.04 4.63 6.91
N ALA A 167 -0.44 5.38 7.92
CA ALA A 167 -1.28 6.55 7.80
C ALA A 167 -0.46 7.74 7.28
N PRO A 168 -0.72 8.28 6.07
CA PRO A 168 -0.07 9.53 5.66
C PRO A 168 -0.69 10.77 6.32
N LEU A 169 -1.92 10.65 6.82
CA LEU A 169 -2.73 11.75 7.37
C LEU A 169 -3.25 11.35 8.75
N GLY A 170 -3.15 12.27 9.70
CA GLY A 170 -3.60 12.11 11.08
C GLY A 170 -4.44 13.30 11.56
N ALA A 171 -4.85 13.27 12.82
CA ALA A 171 -5.68 14.33 13.42
C ALA A 171 -4.97 15.69 13.48
N ASP A 172 -3.63 15.68 13.59
CA ASP A 172 -2.81 16.89 13.68
C ASP A 172 -2.32 17.40 12.31
N THR A 173 -2.60 16.67 11.21
CA THR A 173 -2.24 17.09 9.86
C THR A 173 -2.94 18.41 9.50
N ARG A 174 -2.18 19.47 9.21
CA ARG A 174 -2.75 20.79 8.88
C ARG A 174 -2.89 20.98 7.38
N PRO A 175 -4.11 21.21 6.86
CA PRO A 175 -4.33 21.51 5.45
C PRO A 175 -3.65 22.82 5.05
N GLY A 176 -3.06 22.86 3.86
CA GLY A 176 -2.31 24.00 3.33
C GLY A 176 -0.94 24.26 3.98
N VAL A 177 -0.57 23.49 5.00
CA VAL A 177 0.74 23.60 5.67
C VAL A 177 1.52 22.30 5.53
N ASP A 178 0.99 21.19 6.04
CA ASP A 178 1.65 19.88 5.99
C ASP A 178 1.28 19.12 4.71
N VAL A 179 0.12 19.45 4.13
CA VAL A 179 -0.41 18.85 2.91
C VAL A 179 -1.04 19.89 1.98
N PRO A 180 -0.87 19.78 0.64
CA PRO A 180 -1.34 20.78 -0.31
C PRO A 180 -2.78 20.49 -0.75
N PHE A 181 -3.74 20.51 0.18
CA PHE A 181 -5.16 20.41 -0.12
C PHE A 181 -6.01 21.00 1.02
N ALA A 182 -7.29 21.25 0.74
CA ALA A 182 -8.20 21.93 1.65
C ALA A 182 -8.66 21.05 2.83
N ALA A 183 -9.25 21.67 3.85
CA ALA A 183 -9.73 20.98 5.05
C ALA A 183 -10.83 19.95 4.71
N GLU A 184 -11.67 20.26 3.74
CA GLU A 184 -12.76 19.39 3.28
C GLU A 184 -12.19 18.14 2.59
N GLU A 185 -11.15 18.30 1.79
CA GLU A 185 -10.43 17.20 1.12
C GLU A 185 -9.70 16.32 2.13
N LEU A 186 -9.01 16.93 3.11
CA LEU A 186 -8.40 16.20 4.22
C LEU A 186 -9.45 15.36 4.97
N THR A 187 -10.61 15.94 5.27
CA THR A 187 -11.68 15.22 5.97
C THR A 187 -12.20 14.03 5.14
N ALA A 188 -12.36 14.19 3.83
CA ALA A 188 -12.74 13.09 2.94
C ALA A 188 -11.66 11.99 2.88
N LEU A 189 -10.38 12.37 2.78
CA LEU A 189 -9.27 11.42 2.75
C LEU A 189 -9.12 10.63 4.04
N LEU A 190 -9.39 11.25 5.20
CA LEU A 190 -9.43 10.55 6.48
C LEU A 190 -10.54 9.49 6.52
N ARG A 191 -11.70 9.75 5.88
CA ARG A 191 -12.75 8.72 5.72
C ARG A 191 -12.30 7.56 4.84
N VAL A 192 -11.64 7.83 3.72
CA VAL A 192 -11.06 6.78 2.86
C VAL A 192 -10.02 5.95 3.61
N GLN A 193 -9.15 6.60 4.40
CA GLN A 193 -8.13 5.92 5.20
C GLN A 193 -8.76 5.02 6.29
N SER A 194 -9.82 5.51 6.95
CA SER A 194 -10.59 4.71 7.91
C SER A 194 -11.29 3.52 7.27
N ALA A 195 -11.89 3.72 6.09
CA ALA A 195 -12.53 2.65 5.33
C ALA A 195 -11.54 1.57 4.87
N LEU A 196 -10.32 1.98 4.49
CA LEU A 196 -9.25 1.06 4.13
C LEU A 196 -8.77 0.22 5.33
N ARG A 197 -8.65 0.84 6.51
CA ARG A 197 -8.35 0.14 7.76
C ARG A 197 -9.43 -0.91 8.08
N ASP A 198 -10.69 -0.50 8.05
CA ASP A 198 -11.84 -1.37 8.30
C ASP A 198 -11.90 -2.56 7.31
N ALA A 199 -11.65 -2.32 6.02
CA ALA A 199 -11.60 -3.39 5.02
C ALA A 199 -10.52 -4.45 5.35
N ASN A 200 -9.32 -4.02 5.77
CA ASN A 200 -8.22 -4.92 6.15
C ASN A 200 -8.54 -5.69 7.45
N GLU A 201 -9.15 -5.05 8.45
CA GLU A 201 -9.60 -5.69 9.69
C GLU A 201 -10.68 -6.75 9.41
N ARG A 202 -11.68 -6.41 8.59
CA ARG A 202 -12.73 -7.35 8.15
C ARG A 202 -12.14 -8.52 7.38
N ALA A 203 -11.18 -8.29 6.48
CA ALA A 203 -10.51 -9.35 5.74
C ALA A 203 -9.73 -10.30 6.65
N ALA A 204 -8.96 -9.75 7.60
CA ALA A 204 -8.20 -10.54 8.56
C ALA A 204 -9.13 -11.41 9.43
N LYS A 205 -10.20 -10.83 9.97
CA LYS A 205 -11.21 -11.55 10.76
C LYS A 205 -11.90 -12.64 9.94
N ARG A 206 -12.30 -12.34 8.71
CA ARG A 206 -13.03 -13.26 7.80
C ARG A 206 -12.17 -14.45 7.36
N SER A 207 -10.91 -14.18 7.03
CA SER A 207 -9.98 -15.20 6.53
C SER A 207 -9.22 -15.92 7.65
N GLY A 208 -9.20 -15.36 8.86
CA GLY A 208 -8.32 -15.80 9.95
C GLY A 208 -6.84 -15.59 9.64
N ALA A 209 -6.49 -14.67 8.74
CA ALA A 209 -5.11 -14.22 8.56
C ALA A 209 -4.69 -13.36 9.76
N GLU A 210 -3.39 -13.31 10.02
CA GLU A 210 -2.83 -12.34 10.96
C GLU A 210 -2.85 -10.95 10.31
N LEU A 211 -3.07 -9.92 11.12
CA LEU A 211 -3.04 -8.52 10.69
C LEU A 211 -1.86 -7.82 11.36
N LEU A 212 -0.96 -7.25 10.56
CA LEU A 212 -0.03 -6.23 11.01
C LEU A 212 -0.67 -4.87 10.76
N ALA A 213 -1.11 -4.22 11.83
CA ALA A 213 -1.70 -2.89 11.84
C ALA A 213 -0.61 -1.81 11.73
N ALA A 214 -0.02 -1.66 10.53
CA ALA A 214 0.88 -0.57 10.17
C ALA A 214 0.22 0.79 10.38
N SER A 215 -1.11 0.90 10.26
CA SER A 215 -1.87 2.12 10.53
C SER A 215 -1.75 2.59 11.98
N VAL A 216 -1.73 1.65 12.93
CA VAL A 216 -1.48 1.93 14.36
C VAL A 216 0.01 2.13 14.61
N LEU A 217 0.86 1.34 13.94
CA LEU A 217 2.32 1.48 14.04
C LEU A 217 2.80 2.89 13.65
N SER A 218 2.14 3.52 12.68
CA SER A 218 2.49 4.86 12.17
C SER A 218 1.94 6.03 12.97
N GLU A 219 1.21 5.82 14.07
CA GLU A 219 0.62 6.91 14.84
C GLU A 219 1.70 7.91 15.31
N GLY A 220 1.50 9.19 14.97
CA GLY A 220 2.45 10.27 15.24
C GLY A 220 3.48 10.50 14.13
N HIS A 221 3.61 9.60 13.16
CA HIS A 221 4.52 9.71 12.00
C HIS A 221 3.81 10.09 10.70
N GLU A 222 2.59 10.61 10.79
CA GLU A 222 1.85 11.18 9.66
C GLU A 222 2.47 12.52 9.21
N LEU A 223 2.04 13.04 8.06
CA LEU A 223 2.43 14.39 7.65
C LEU A 223 1.81 15.43 8.61
N GLY A 224 2.66 16.17 9.32
CA GLY A 224 2.22 17.06 10.40
C GLY A 224 1.94 16.36 11.73
N GLY A 225 2.32 15.09 11.87
CA GLY A 225 2.23 14.34 13.12
C GLY A 225 3.17 14.86 14.21
N ALA A 226 3.08 14.27 15.41
CA ALA A 226 3.88 14.67 16.57
C ALA A 226 5.39 14.41 16.38
N ALA A 227 5.74 13.39 15.61
CA ALA A 227 7.11 13.08 15.25
C ALA A 227 7.62 14.03 14.16
N GLN A 228 8.88 14.44 14.26
CA GLN A 228 9.50 15.32 13.25
C GLN A 228 9.97 14.55 11.99
N ASP A 229 9.89 13.23 12.03
CA ASP A 229 10.27 12.31 10.96
C ASP A 229 9.02 11.54 10.44
N PRO A 230 8.26 12.11 9.50
CA PRO A 230 7.14 11.39 8.92
C PRO A 230 7.63 10.11 8.24
N TRP A 231 6.85 9.05 8.33
CA TRP A 231 7.18 7.75 7.73
C TRP A 231 6.66 7.58 6.30
N VAL A 232 6.08 8.64 5.76
CA VAL A 232 5.65 8.75 4.37
C VAL A 232 6.38 9.90 3.68
N PHE A 233 6.47 9.87 2.36
CA PHE A 233 6.85 11.05 1.60
C PHE A 233 5.75 12.11 1.64
N GLY A 234 6.14 13.37 1.68
CA GLY A 234 5.21 14.48 1.40
C GLY A 234 4.80 14.52 -0.08
N PHE A 235 4.15 15.61 -0.47
CA PHE A 235 3.86 15.85 -1.88
C PHE A 235 5.14 16.14 -2.67
N ILE A 236 5.31 15.46 -3.80
CA ILE A 236 6.44 15.62 -4.72
C ILE A 236 5.87 16.16 -6.05
N PRO A 237 6.05 17.47 -6.36
CA PRO A 237 5.47 18.10 -7.54
C PRO A 237 6.26 17.83 -8.83
N GLU A 238 7.39 17.12 -8.78
CA GLU A 238 8.07 16.70 -10.01
C GLU A 238 7.35 15.50 -10.63
N VAL A 239 6.84 15.66 -11.86
CA VAL A 239 6.02 14.64 -12.57
C VAL A 239 6.70 13.26 -12.60
N GLU A 240 8.01 13.22 -12.81
CA GLU A 240 8.79 11.99 -12.92
C GLU A 240 8.89 11.22 -11.60
N ARG A 241 8.73 11.92 -10.47
CA ARG A 241 8.87 11.38 -9.10
C ARG A 241 7.57 11.39 -8.31
N THR A 242 6.53 12.05 -8.83
CA THR A 242 5.28 12.30 -8.11
C THR A 242 4.57 11.03 -7.66
N GLY A 243 4.82 9.90 -8.35
CA GLY A 243 4.29 8.59 -7.97
C GLY A 243 4.76 8.07 -6.61
N ALA A 244 5.80 8.66 -6.00
CA ALA A 244 6.22 8.35 -4.64
C ALA A 244 5.50 9.19 -3.57
N SER A 245 4.77 10.24 -3.95
CA SER A 245 4.06 11.12 -3.00
C SER A 245 3.13 10.30 -2.10
N PHE A 246 3.12 10.63 -0.81
CA PHE A 246 2.26 10.00 0.22
C PHE A 246 2.50 8.50 0.48
N HIS A 247 3.46 7.86 -0.20
CA HIS A 247 3.83 6.47 0.06
C HIS A 247 4.78 6.36 1.26
N PRO A 248 4.89 5.18 1.88
CA PRO A 248 5.92 4.93 2.88
C PRO A 248 7.30 5.29 2.33
N ASN A 249 8.04 6.09 3.09
CA ASN A 249 9.45 6.30 2.82
C ASN A 249 10.27 5.16 3.45
N LEU A 250 11.60 5.26 3.33
CA LEU A 250 12.49 4.23 3.88
C LEU A 250 12.31 4.00 5.39
N ALA A 251 12.05 5.04 6.18
CA ALA A 251 11.85 4.89 7.62
C ALA A 251 10.57 4.09 7.90
N GLY A 252 9.47 4.40 7.23
CA GLY A 252 8.23 3.64 7.31
C GLY A 252 8.38 2.18 6.87
N MET A 253 9.05 1.93 5.74
CA MET A 253 9.35 0.56 5.29
C MET A 253 10.21 -0.21 6.30
N THR A 254 11.15 0.47 6.94
CA THR A 254 12.02 -0.10 7.98
C THR A 254 11.23 -0.45 9.24
N ALA A 255 10.26 0.38 9.63
CA ALA A 255 9.38 0.14 10.77
C ALA A 255 8.49 -1.09 10.54
N ILE A 256 7.84 -1.20 9.37
CA ILE A 256 7.04 -2.38 9.00
C ILE A 256 7.91 -3.64 9.02
N ALA A 257 9.12 -3.58 8.43
CA ALA A 257 10.03 -4.71 8.43
C ALA A 257 10.46 -5.14 9.84
N GLY A 258 10.59 -4.20 10.78
CA GLY A 258 10.83 -4.47 12.19
C GLY A 258 9.67 -5.17 12.87
N ALA A 259 8.47 -4.61 12.74
CA ALA A 259 7.26 -5.19 13.31
C ALA A 259 6.99 -6.61 12.75
N LEU A 260 7.23 -6.84 11.45
CA LEU A 260 7.18 -8.18 10.87
C LEU A 260 8.19 -9.13 11.52
N ALA A 261 9.45 -8.72 11.62
CA ALA A 261 10.50 -9.57 12.21
C ALA A 261 10.19 -9.93 13.67
N GLU A 262 9.66 -8.99 14.45
CA GLU A 262 9.24 -9.22 15.84
C GLU A 262 8.07 -10.21 15.94
N LEU A 263 7.07 -10.09 15.05
CA LEU A 263 5.93 -11.01 14.97
C LEU A 263 6.32 -12.45 14.55
N LEU A 264 7.53 -12.62 14.01
CA LEU A 264 8.04 -13.88 13.47
C LEU A 264 9.07 -14.57 14.40
N ALA A 265 9.55 -13.88 15.44
CA ALA A 265 10.45 -14.43 16.45
C ALA A 265 9.75 -15.49 17.33
#